data_AF-A0A4W5KIE4-F1
#
_entry.id   AF-A0A4W5KIE4-F1
#
_cell.length_a   1.000
_cell.length_b   1.000
_cell.length_c   1.000
_cell.angle_alpha   90.00
_cell.angle_beta   90.00
_cell.angle_gamma   90.00
#
_symmetry.space_group_name_H-M   'P 1'
#
loop_
_entity.id
_entity.type
_entity.pdbx_description
1 polymer ?
#
loop_
_entity_poly.entity_id
_entity_poly.type
_entity_poly.pdbx_seq_one_letter_code
_entity_poly.pdbx_strand_id
1 'polypeptide(L)'
;TTSVIIIIIIIIIIVLIYQHLLSISVFQSNGQCHCKPNVCGGTCSVCKEGFFNLRSDSFFGCQGCQCDIGGSAGQSCGERNGRCRCRPNVEGPKCNRPRPDHYFPDQHHLKFEIEDGTMLDGRPVRFGYNPVEFERFSWRGYAQMSLIQVSLLYQRHVLYSNT
;
A
#
# COMPACT_ATOMS: atom_id res chain seq x y z
N THR A 1 -13.66 43.20 4.74
CA THR A 1 -13.24 42.04 3.93
C THR A 1 -13.19 40.77 4.77
N THR A 2 -12.54 40.78 5.92
CA THR A 2 -12.54 39.69 6.92
C THR A 2 -13.92 39.37 7.50
N SER A 3 -14.73 40.36 7.86
CA SER A 3 -16.08 40.13 8.39
C SER A 3 -17.02 39.46 7.38
N VAL A 4 -16.86 39.75 6.09
CA VAL A 4 -17.66 39.14 5.00
C VAL A 4 -17.26 37.68 4.80
N ILE A 5 -15.96 37.36 4.87
CA ILE A 5 -15.45 35.98 4.79
C ILE A 5 -15.95 35.14 5.96
N ILE A 6 -15.96 35.68 7.19
CA ILE A 6 -16.47 34.98 8.38
C ILE A 6 -17.97 34.68 8.21
N ILE A 7 -18.75 35.65 7.73
CA ILE A 7 -20.19 35.46 7.46
C ILE A 7 -20.40 34.38 6.39
N ILE A 8 -19.61 34.36 5.31
CA ILE A 8 -19.67 33.33 4.28
C ILE A 8 -19.34 31.94 4.85
N ILE A 9 -18.30 31.82 5.68
CA ILE A 9 -17.94 30.55 6.33
C ILE A 9 -19.05 30.08 7.27
N ILE A 10 -19.64 30.98 8.05
CA ILE A 10 -20.77 30.65 8.93
C ILE A 10 -22.00 30.21 8.11
N ILE A 11 -22.32 30.90 7.02
CA ILE A 11 -23.42 30.50 6.13
C ILE A 11 -23.13 29.14 5.48
N ILE A 12 -21.90 28.89 5.02
CA ILE A 12 -21.51 27.58 4.48
C ILE A 12 -21.65 26.50 5.56
N ILE A 13 -21.20 26.74 6.79
CA ILE A 13 -21.36 25.80 7.91
C ILE A 13 -22.83 25.56 8.23
N ILE A 14 -23.67 26.60 8.28
CA ILE A 14 -25.10 26.49 8.53
C ILE A 14 -25.79 25.74 7.39
N VAL A 15 -25.45 26.01 6.13
CA VAL A 15 -25.99 25.31 4.95
C VAL A 15 -25.54 23.84 4.97
N LEU A 16 -24.26 23.55 5.28
CA LEU A 16 -23.77 22.19 5.43
C LEU A 16 -24.46 21.45 6.59
N ILE A 17 -24.70 22.13 7.72
CA ILE A 17 -25.46 21.60 8.86
C ILE A 17 -26.91 21.32 8.45
N TYR A 18 -27.59 22.25 7.77
CA TYR A 18 -28.98 22.09 7.30
C TYR A 18 -29.11 20.96 6.27
N GLN A 19 -28.19 20.91 5.30
CA GLN A 19 -28.15 19.86 4.27
C GLN A 19 -27.80 18.49 4.88
N HIS A 20 -27.05 18.46 5.99
CA HIS A 20 -26.85 17.28 6.82
C HIS A 20 -28.06 16.90 7.69
N LEU A 21 -28.82 17.86 8.20
CA LEU A 21 -30.07 17.61 8.94
C LEU A 21 -31.19 17.07 8.04
N LEU A 22 -31.26 17.54 6.80
CA LEU A 22 -32.21 17.06 5.78
C LEU A 22 -31.97 15.61 5.33
N SER A 23 -30.78 15.04 5.59
CA SER A 23 -30.47 13.63 5.29
C SER A 23 -30.76 12.67 6.46
N ILE A 24 -31.27 13.17 7.60
CA ILE A 24 -31.49 12.36 8.83
C ILE A 24 -32.75 11.50 8.76
N SER A 25 -33.77 11.85 7.98
CA SER A 25 -34.93 10.97 7.75
C SER A 25 -35.90 11.57 6.73
N VAL A 26 -35.66 11.34 5.44
CA VAL A 26 -36.72 11.49 4.43
C VAL A 26 -37.06 10.10 3.93
N PHE A 27 -38.22 9.59 4.36
CA PHE A 27 -38.95 8.57 3.62
C PHE A 27 -39.43 9.23 2.32
N GLN A 28 -38.80 8.90 1.19
CA GLN A 28 -39.37 9.26 -0.09
C GLN A 28 -40.55 8.32 -0.37
N SER A 29 -41.63 8.87 -0.91
CA SER A 29 -42.89 8.18 -1.23
C SER A 29 -42.75 7.04 -2.27
N ASN A 30 -41.53 6.77 -2.74
CA ASN A 30 -41.15 5.68 -3.65
C ASN A 30 -40.62 4.43 -2.91
N GLY A 31 -40.52 4.43 -1.58
CA GLY A 31 -40.09 3.27 -0.78
C GLY A 31 -38.57 3.06 -0.70
N GLN A 32 -37.76 4.05 -1.09
CA GLN A 32 -36.30 3.94 -1.06
C GLN A 32 -35.69 4.70 0.13
N CYS A 33 -34.88 4.02 0.93
CA CYS A 33 -34.22 4.60 2.11
C CYS A 33 -32.98 5.41 1.70
N HIS A 34 -32.87 6.66 2.17
CA HIS A 34 -31.61 7.40 2.12
C HIS A 34 -30.66 6.89 3.19
N CYS A 35 -29.66 6.09 2.80
CA CYS A 35 -28.69 5.52 3.72
C CYS A 35 -27.64 6.55 4.17
N LYS A 36 -27.12 6.35 5.39
CA LYS A 36 -25.90 7.04 5.86
C LYS A 36 -24.73 6.81 4.89
N PRO A 37 -23.70 7.68 4.87
CA PRO A 37 -22.53 7.48 4.04
C PRO A 37 -21.91 6.09 4.24
N ASN A 38 -21.51 5.47 3.13
CA ASN A 38 -20.88 4.14 3.10
C ASN A 38 -21.73 2.99 3.65
N VAL A 39 -23.04 3.18 3.74
CA VAL A 39 -24.03 2.15 4.09
C VAL A 39 -24.86 1.78 2.85
N CYS A 40 -25.31 0.54 2.76
CA CYS A 40 -26.13 0.01 1.69
C CYS A 40 -27.15 -1.03 2.23
N GLY A 41 -27.91 -1.63 1.31
CA GLY A 41 -28.98 -2.58 1.61
C GLY A 41 -30.35 -1.89 1.71
N GLY A 42 -31.42 -2.68 1.57
CA GLY A 42 -32.80 -2.16 1.55
C GLY A 42 -33.23 -1.46 2.85
N THR A 43 -32.58 -1.79 3.97
CA THR A 43 -32.84 -1.18 5.29
C THR A 43 -31.68 -0.32 5.79
N CYS A 44 -30.67 -0.04 4.96
CA CYS A 44 -29.48 0.73 5.35
C CYS A 44 -28.81 0.19 6.62
N SER A 45 -28.65 -1.13 6.70
CA SER A 45 -28.09 -1.84 7.86
C SER A 45 -26.74 -2.48 7.59
N VAL A 46 -26.24 -2.43 6.34
CA VAL A 46 -25.03 -3.11 5.90
C VAL A 46 -24.01 -2.10 5.41
N CYS A 47 -22.73 -2.27 5.76
CA CYS A 47 -21.67 -1.44 5.21
C CYS A 47 -21.38 -1.80 3.75
N LYS A 48 -21.04 -0.80 2.93
CA LYS A 48 -20.49 -1.05 1.60
C LYS A 48 -19.18 -1.85 1.71
N GLU A 49 -18.83 -2.55 0.63
CA GLU A 49 -17.55 -3.26 0.55
C GLU A 49 -16.38 -2.30 0.81
N GLY A 50 -15.41 -2.74 1.63
CA GLY A 50 -14.31 -1.89 2.08
C GLY A 50 -14.63 -0.94 3.24
N PHE A 51 -15.81 -1.07 3.87
CA PHE A 51 -16.20 -0.32 5.07
C PHE A 51 -16.70 -1.24 6.19
N PHE A 52 -16.63 -0.76 7.44
CA PHE A 52 -16.98 -1.50 8.65
C PHE A 52 -17.50 -0.57 9.76
N ASN A 53 -17.91 -1.15 10.90
CA ASN A 53 -18.28 -0.42 12.12
C ASN A 53 -19.46 0.55 11.97
N LEU A 54 -20.59 0.05 11.44
CA LEU A 54 -21.84 0.81 11.45
C LEU A 54 -22.34 0.97 12.89
N ARG A 55 -22.41 2.21 13.37
CA ARG A 55 -23.02 2.53 14.67
C ARG A 55 -24.29 3.36 14.50
N SER A 56 -25.29 3.10 15.32
CA SER A 56 -26.56 3.83 15.34
C SER A 56 -26.35 5.31 15.71
N ASP A 57 -25.46 5.57 16.67
CA ASP A 57 -25.08 6.89 17.18
C ASP A 57 -24.09 7.65 16.29
N SER A 58 -23.43 6.96 15.35
CA SER A 58 -22.51 7.59 14.40
C SER A 58 -23.27 8.23 13.24
N PHE A 59 -23.08 9.52 13.07
CA PHE A 59 -23.65 10.27 11.96
C PHE A 59 -22.95 9.97 10.61
N PHE A 60 -21.67 9.57 10.65
CA PHE A 60 -20.85 9.35 9.45
C PHE A 60 -21.05 7.98 8.78
N GLY A 61 -21.95 7.14 9.30
CA GLY A 61 -22.18 5.79 8.77
C GLY A 61 -21.02 4.84 9.04
N CYS A 62 -20.55 4.12 8.02
CA CYS A 62 -19.46 3.16 8.13
C CYS A 62 -18.08 3.78 7.89
N GLN A 63 -17.08 3.24 8.58
CA GLN A 63 -15.66 3.63 8.52
C GLN A 63 -14.92 2.80 7.47
N GLY A 64 -13.98 3.38 6.73
CA GLY A 64 -13.20 2.64 5.72
C GLY A 64 -12.21 1.65 6.35
N CYS A 65 -12.12 0.44 5.79
CA CYS A 65 -11.21 -0.62 6.24
C CYS A 65 -9.72 -0.21 6.14
N GLN A 66 -9.35 0.49 5.06
CA GLN A 66 -7.98 0.91 4.77
C GLN A 66 -6.99 -0.27 4.72
N CYS A 67 -7.36 -1.35 4.04
CA CYS A 67 -6.49 -2.51 3.84
C CYS A 67 -5.36 -2.19 2.87
N ASP A 68 -4.13 -2.59 3.21
CA ASP A 68 -2.96 -2.37 2.37
C ASP A 68 -3.11 -3.08 1.02
N ILE A 69 -2.89 -2.36 -0.08
CA ILE A 69 -3.13 -2.89 -1.43
C ILE A 69 -2.19 -4.04 -1.82
N GLY A 70 -0.97 -4.04 -1.28
CA GLY A 70 0.03 -5.09 -1.54
C GLY A 70 -0.02 -6.22 -0.52
N GLY A 71 -0.27 -5.89 0.75
CA GLY A 71 -0.22 -6.81 1.87
C GLY A 71 -1.53 -7.52 2.20
N SER A 72 -2.68 -6.97 1.76
CA SER A 72 -3.98 -7.62 1.91
C SER A 72 -4.35 -8.44 0.67
N ALA A 73 -5.26 -9.40 0.87
CA ALA A 73 -5.83 -10.19 -0.22
C ALA A 73 -7.00 -9.48 -0.92
N GLY A 74 -7.44 -8.33 -0.41
CA GLY A 74 -8.56 -7.55 -0.93
C GLY A 74 -8.88 -6.37 0.01
N GLN A 75 -9.76 -5.47 -0.45
CA GLN A 75 -10.09 -4.24 0.28
C GLN A 75 -11.13 -4.44 1.40
N SER A 76 -11.76 -5.61 1.44
CA SER A 76 -12.79 -5.98 2.40
C SER A 76 -12.19 -6.41 3.74
N CYS A 77 -12.85 -6.04 4.82
CA CYS A 77 -12.43 -6.35 6.19
C CYS A 77 -13.61 -6.85 7.03
N GLY A 78 -13.32 -7.39 8.22
CA GLY A 78 -14.36 -7.86 9.14
C GLY A 78 -15.31 -6.73 9.56
N GLU A 79 -16.62 -6.97 9.44
CA GLU A 79 -17.68 -5.96 9.61
C GLU A 79 -17.65 -5.20 10.93
N ARG A 80 -17.18 -5.84 12.02
CA ARG A 80 -17.14 -5.24 13.37
C ARG A 80 -15.76 -4.72 13.77
N ASN A 81 -14.69 -5.43 13.40
CA ASN A 81 -13.35 -5.16 13.91
C ASN A 81 -12.44 -4.43 12.90
N GLY A 82 -12.87 -4.32 11.64
CA GLY A 82 -12.09 -3.66 10.60
C GLY A 82 -10.84 -4.44 10.17
N ARG A 83 -10.71 -5.71 10.57
CA ARG A 83 -9.49 -6.48 10.33
C ARG A 83 -9.46 -7.02 8.91
N CYS A 84 -8.39 -6.69 8.19
CA CYS A 84 -8.16 -7.11 6.82
C CYS A 84 -7.63 -8.56 6.74
N ARG A 85 -7.88 -9.22 5.61
CA ARG A 85 -7.31 -10.54 5.31
C ARG A 85 -5.91 -10.39 4.73
N CYS A 86 -4.88 -10.70 5.50
CA CYS A 86 -3.49 -10.52 5.07
C CYS A 86 -2.99 -11.67 4.19
N ARG A 87 -2.08 -11.34 3.27
CA ARG A 87 -1.28 -12.30 2.52
C ARG A 87 -0.27 -13.02 3.43
N PRO A 88 0.31 -14.16 2.99
CA PRO A 88 1.36 -14.83 3.74
C PRO A 88 2.47 -13.87 4.13
N ASN A 89 3.02 -14.03 5.34
CA ASN A 89 4.14 -13.25 5.87
C ASN A 89 3.86 -11.75 6.13
N VAL A 90 2.61 -11.33 6.01
CA VAL A 90 2.14 -9.98 6.33
C VAL A 90 1.19 -10.01 7.54
N GLU A 91 1.22 -8.98 8.36
CA GLU A 91 0.40 -8.84 9.55
C GLU A 91 -0.03 -7.39 9.84
N GLY A 92 -0.69 -7.22 10.99
CA GLY A 92 -1.34 -5.98 11.40
C GLY A 92 -2.83 -5.94 11.00
N PRO A 93 -3.62 -5.04 11.60
CA PRO A 93 -5.05 -4.93 11.31
C PRO A 93 -5.33 -4.51 9.85
N LYS A 94 -4.40 -3.77 9.25
CA LYS A 94 -4.46 -3.28 7.86
C LYS A 94 -3.52 -4.03 6.92
N CYS A 95 -2.82 -5.07 7.38
CA CYS A 95 -1.85 -5.83 6.58
C CYS A 95 -0.69 -4.98 6.03
N ASN A 96 -0.16 -4.06 6.83
CA ASN A 96 0.87 -3.10 6.41
C ASN A 96 2.22 -3.32 7.11
N ARG A 97 2.41 -4.48 7.75
CA ARG A 97 3.66 -4.82 8.46
C ARG A 97 4.09 -6.23 8.07
N PRO A 98 5.39 -6.50 7.90
CA PRO A 98 5.85 -7.86 7.78
C PRO A 98 5.68 -8.55 9.14
N ARG A 99 5.48 -9.87 9.13
CA ARG A 99 5.58 -10.68 10.35
C ARG A 99 6.98 -10.61 10.94
N PRO A 100 7.16 -10.96 12.23
CA PRO A 100 8.48 -11.25 12.76
C PRO A 100 9.27 -12.17 11.82
N ASP A 101 10.57 -11.91 11.71
CA ASP A 101 11.50 -12.62 10.83
C ASP A 101 11.23 -12.49 9.32
N HIS A 102 10.39 -11.52 8.92
CA HIS A 102 10.13 -11.17 7.53
C HIS A 102 10.37 -9.69 7.28
N TYR A 103 10.54 -9.31 6.00
CA TYR A 103 10.68 -7.93 5.58
C TYR A 103 9.99 -7.72 4.23
N PHE A 104 9.67 -6.47 3.91
CA PHE A 104 9.28 -6.10 2.56
C PHE A 104 10.55 -5.85 1.74
N PRO A 105 10.80 -6.60 0.66
CA PRO A 105 11.98 -6.38 -0.16
C PRO A 105 11.92 -4.99 -0.77
N ASP A 106 13.02 -4.26 -0.68
CA ASP A 106 13.18 -2.99 -1.38
C ASP A 106 13.44 -3.23 -2.88
N GLN A 107 13.44 -2.13 -3.66
CA GLN A 107 13.68 -2.20 -5.10
C GLN A 107 15.07 -2.76 -5.47
N HIS A 108 16.02 -2.72 -4.54
CA HIS A 108 17.40 -3.20 -4.68
C HIS A 108 17.63 -4.50 -3.91
N HIS A 109 16.58 -5.25 -3.59
CA HIS A 109 16.71 -6.50 -2.87
C HIS A 109 17.48 -7.55 -3.71
N LEU A 110 17.31 -7.50 -5.03
CA LEU A 110 18.02 -8.35 -5.98
C LEU A 110 19.27 -7.62 -6.50
N LYS A 111 20.37 -7.68 -5.73
CA LYS A 111 21.70 -7.25 -6.15
C LYS A 111 22.52 -8.43 -6.64
N PHE A 112 23.22 -8.21 -7.76
CA PHE A 112 24.11 -9.20 -8.36
C PHE A 112 25.50 -8.60 -8.44
N GLU A 113 26.44 -9.29 -7.81
CA GLU A 113 27.81 -8.85 -7.70
C GLU A 113 28.56 -9.30 -8.97
N ILE A 114 28.98 -8.34 -9.78
CA ILE A 114 29.57 -8.61 -11.10
C ILE A 114 30.92 -9.32 -10.97
N GLU A 115 31.61 -9.16 -9.85
CA GLU A 115 32.85 -9.87 -9.52
C GLU A 115 32.68 -11.39 -9.34
N ASP A 116 31.44 -11.88 -9.18
CA ASP A 116 31.13 -13.31 -9.15
C ASP A 116 30.92 -13.88 -10.56
N GLY A 117 30.93 -13.02 -11.58
CA GLY A 117 30.81 -13.42 -12.98
C GLY A 117 32.09 -14.00 -13.57
N THR A 118 32.05 -14.23 -14.89
CA THR A 118 33.18 -14.71 -15.68
C THR A 118 33.45 -13.81 -16.87
N MET A 119 34.63 -13.92 -17.46
CA MET A 119 34.92 -13.40 -18.80
C MET A 119 34.30 -14.32 -19.87
N LEU A 120 34.30 -13.89 -21.14
CA LEU A 120 33.82 -14.71 -22.27
C LEU A 120 34.57 -16.05 -22.43
N ASP A 121 35.82 -16.11 -21.97
CA ASP A 121 36.67 -17.30 -22.02
C ASP A 121 36.51 -18.21 -20.77
N GLY A 122 35.58 -17.88 -19.88
CA GLY A 122 35.31 -18.64 -18.66
C GLY A 122 36.24 -18.34 -17.48
N ARG A 123 37.24 -17.45 -17.63
CA ARG A 123 38.08 -17.02 -16.50
C ARG A 123 37.27 -16.15 -15.52
N PRO A 124 37.61 -16.15 -14.23
CA PRO A 124 36.92 -15.30 -13.25
C PRO A 124 37.17 -13.82 -13.53
N VAL A 125 36.20 -12.97 -13.16
CA VAL A 125 36.34 -11.51 -13.24
C VAL A 125 37.51 -11.03 -12.36
N ARG A 126 38.38 -10.22 -12.94
CA ARG A 126 39.34 -9.37 -12.24
C ARG A 126 38.60 -8.22 -11.56
N PHE A 127 38.64 -8.20 -10.24
CA PHE A 127 38.04 -7.14 -9.43
C PHE A 127 39.12 -6.30 -8.74
N GLY A 128 38.82 -5.02 -8.55
CA GLY A 128 39.60 -4.09 -7.73
C GLY A 128 38.87 -3.79 -6.42
N TYR A 129 39.63 -3.40 -5.40
CA TYR A 129 39.11 -2.91 -4.12
C TYR A 129 39.86 -1.61 -3.79
N ASN A 130 39.19 -0.48 -3.98
CA ASN A 130 39.72 0.83 -3.60
C ASN A 130 38.55 1.76 -3.27
N PRO A 131 38.23 1.97 -1.98
CA PRO A 131 37.14 2.84 -1.56
C PRO A 131 37.28 4.30 -2.01
N VAL A 132 38.49 4.76 -2.35
CA VAL A 132 38.71 6.13 -2.85
C VAL A 132 38.38 6.25 -4.34
N GLU A 133 38.55 5.16 -5.10
CA GLU A 133 38.27 5.11 -6.53
C GLU A 133 36.79 4.78 -6.80
N PHE A 134 36.23 3.87 -5.99
CA PHE A 134 34.83 3.48 -6.07
C PHE A 134 34.26 3.29 -4.67
N GLU A 135 33.45 4.26 -4.23
CA GLU A 135 32.81 4.22 -2.92
C GLU A 135 31.59 3.29 -2.91
N ARG A 136 31.30 2.69 -1.74
CA ARG A 136 30.06 1.94 -1.45
C ARG A 136 29.78 0.73 -2.35
N PHE A 137 30.79 0.02 -2.83
CA PHE A 137 30.58 -1.33 -3.34
C PHE A 137 30.04 -2.25 -2.24
N SER A 138 29.24 -3.23 -2.65
CA SER A 138 28.40 -4.03 -1.75
C SER A 138 29.17 -5.25 -1.20
N TRP A 139 29.94 -5.93 -2.04
CA TRP A 139 30.62 -7.18 -1.70
C TRP A 139 32.16 -7.06 -1.73
N ARG A 140 32.84 -7.70 -2.68
CA ARG A 140 34.32 -7.78 -2.70
C ARG A 140 34.95 -6.56 -3.37
N GLY A 141 34.23 -5.88 -4.26
CA GLY A 141 34.77 -4.71 -4.93
C GLY A 141 33.99 -4.33 -6.19
N TYR A 142 34.73 -3.98 -7.24
CA TYR A 142 34.18 -3.64 -8.55
C TYR A 142 34.96 -4.35 -9.66
N ALA A 143 34.28 -4.70 -10.76
CA ALA A 143 34.96 -5.25 -11.92
C ALA A 143 35.86 -4.19 -12.58
N GLN A 144 37.14 -4.50 -12.73
CA GLN A 144 38.10 -3.59 -13.37
C GLN A 144 38.15 -3.87 -14.87
N MET A 145 37.55 -3.00 -15.69
CA MET A 145 37.59 -3.14 -17.14
C MET A 145 38.96 -2.72 -17.68
N SER A 146 39.54 -3.50 -18.60
CA SER A 146 40.87 -3.25 -19.18
C SER A 146 40.99 -3.89 -20.57
N LEU A 147 42.13 -3.74 -21.24
CA LEU A 147 42.40 -4.42 -22.52
C LEU A 147 42.39 -5.96 -22.40
N ILE A 148 42.60 -6.49 -21.19
CA ILE A 148 42.57 -7.93 -20.93
C ILE A 148 41.16 -8.38 -20.54
N GLN A 149 40.41 -7.52 -19.83
CA GLN A 149 39.04 -7.75 -19.40
C GLN A 149 38.12 -6.72 -20.05
N VAL A 150 37.70 -6.98 -21.28
CA VAL A 150 36.87 -6.07 -22.09
C VAL A 150 35.38 -6.40 -22.01
N SER A 151 35.04 -7.61 -21.58
CA SER A 151 33.67 -8.11 -21.53
C SER A 151 33.50 -9.10 -20.38
N LEU A 152 32.32 -9.02 -19.77
CA LEU A 152 31.92 -9.85 -18.64
C LEU A 152 30.63 -10.57 -18.97
N LEU A 153 30.52 -11.78 -18.47
CA LEU A 153 29.33 -12.61 -18.49
C LEU A 153 28.87 -12.82 -17.07
N TYR A 154 27.58 -12.62 -16.86
CA TYR A 154 26.90 -12.96 -15.62
C TYR A 154 25.73 -13.87 -15.95
N GLN A 155 25.83 -15.14 -15.55
CA GLN A 155 24.75 -16.11 -15.73
C GLN A 155 23.93 -16.21 -14.45
N ARG A 156 22.62 -16.00 -14.59
CA ARG A 156 21.67 -16.21 -13.48
C ARG A 156 20.83 -17.45 -13.74
N HIS A 157 20.81 -18.36 -12.78
CA HIS A 157 19.82 -19.43 -12.74
C HIS A 157 18.62 -18.96 -11.93
N VAL A 158 17.52 -18.63 -12.62
CA VAL A 158 16.23 -18.39 -11.96
C VAL A 158 15.53 -19.73 -11.82
N LEU A 159 15.47 -20.25 -10.59
CA LEU A 159 14.68 -21.42 -10.28
C LEU A 159 13.21 -20.99 -10.20
N TYR A 160 12.42 -21.38 -11.19
CA TYR A 160 10.97 -21.21 -11.14
C TYR A 160 10.37 -22.34 -10.31
N SER A 161 9.67 -21.98 -9.23
CA SER A 161 8.81 -22.89 -8.48
C SER A 161 7.44 -22.90 -9.17
N ASN A 162 7.07 -24.04 -9.77
CA ASN A 162 5.69 -24.28 -10.19
C ASN A 162 4.84 -24.57 -8.95
N THR A 163 4.18 -23.54 -8.43
CA THR A 163 3.05 -23.65 -7.50
C THR A 163 1.81 -23.12 -8.17
#